data_AF-D3E7Q1-F1
#
_entry.id   AF-D3E7Q1-F1
#
_cell.length_a   1.000
_cell.length_b   1.000
_cell.length_c   1.000
_cell.angle_alpha   90.00
_cell.angle_beta   90.00
_cell.angle_gamma   90.00
#
_symmetry.space_group_name_H-M   'P 1'
#
loop_
_entity.id
_entity.type
_entity.pdbx_description
1 polymer ?
#
loop_
_entity_poly.entity_id
_entity_poly.type
_entity_poly.pdbx_seq_one_letter_code
_entity_poly.pdbx_strand_id
1 'polypeptide(L)'
;MQNIAIAACILLFAAAGYIAFMNSKLIADKKREAYIPPPASEYTVYMTPQFTEEDKRTLSPIGVMEFRDPQGLMKVYLCRVKNESEDLKLEQAGNVFLHHLTKARDTGTLMFYRTVEEALQGPEEKSLTDRLSAAAKKKARTE
;
A
#
# COMPACT_ATOMS: atom_id res chain seq x y z
N MET A 1 -4.33 -56.18 31.80
CA MET A 1 -5.18 -55.38 30.90
C MET A 1 -4.93 -53.87 31.00
N GLN A 2 -4.78 -53.30 32.21
CA GLN A 2 -4.55 -51.85 32.40
C GLN A 2 -3.28 -51.30 31.72
N ASN A 3 -2.14 -52.01 31.81
CA ASN A 3 -0.89 -51.58 31.16
C ASN A 3 -0.96 -51.57 29.63
N ILE A 4 -1.77 -52.46 29.04
CA ILE A 4 -1.97 -52.54 27.58
C ILE A 4 -2.82 -51.35 27.12
N ALA A 5 -3.85 -50.98 27.89
CA ALA A 5 -4.68 -49.81 27.60
C ALA A 5 -3.87 -48.51 27.71
N ILE A 6 -3.02 -48.37 28.72
CA ILE A 6 -2.14 -47.20 28.88
C ILE A 6 -1.15 -47.10 27.71
N ALA A 7 -0.54 -48.21 27.31
CA ALA A 7 0.37 -48.25 26.15
C ALA A 7 -0.35 -47.85 24.85
N ALA A 8 -1.58 -48.33 24.63
CA ALA A 8 -2.39 -47.96 23.48
C ALA A 8 -2.74 -46.45 23.48
N CYS A 9 -3.11 -45.88 24.63
CA CYS A 9 -3.39 -44.45 24.74
C CYS A 9 -2.15 -43.59 24.43
N ILE A 10 -0.98 -43.97 24.93
CA ILE A 10 0.27 -43.22 24.66
C ILE A 10 0.59 -43.24 23.16
N LEU A 11 0.42 -44.39 22.50
CA LEU A 11 0.64 -44.49 21.05
C LEU A 11 -0.34 -43.64 20.25
N LEU A 12 -1.60 -43.58 20.66
CA LEU A 12 -2.62 -42.73 20.01
C LEU A 12 -2.30 -41.23 20.18
N PHE A 13 -1.88 -40.80 21.37
CA PHE A 13 -1.48 -39.41 21.58
C PHE A 13 -0.22 -39.04 20.79
N ALA A 14 0.75 -39.94 20.70
CA ALA A 14 1.95 -39.72 19.89
C ALA A 14 1.61 -39.60 18.40
N ALA A 15 0.74 -40.47 17.88
CA ALA A 15 0.27 -40.41 16.50
C ALA A 15 -0.51 -39.12 16.21
N ALA A 16 -1.42 -38.73 17.10
CA ALA A 16 -2.20 -37.49 16.96
C ALA A 16 -1.31 -36.24 16.97
N GLY A 17 -0.33 -36.18 17.88
CA GLY A 17 0.66 -35.10 17.94
C GLY A 17 1.50 -35.01 16.67
N TYR A 18 1.92 -36.15 16.12
CA TYR A 18 2.67 -36.22 14.87
C TYR A 18 1.84 -35.72 13.67
N ILE A 19 0.58 -36.13 13.55
CA ILE A 19 -0.33 -35.66 12.50
C ILE A 19 -0.59 -34.15 12.62
N ALA A 20 -0.82 -33.64 13.85
CA ALA A 20 -1.03 -32.21 14.09
C ALA A 20 0.21 -31.36 13.73
N PHE A 21 1.40 -31.87 14.05
CA PHE A 21 2.67 -31.24 13.65
C PHE A 21 2.82 -31.22 12.13
N MET A 22 2.55 -32.34 11.45
CA MET A 22 2.64 -32.42 9.99
C MET A 22 1.62 -31.52 9.30
N ASN A 23 0.38 -31.45 9.79
CA ASN A 23 -0.63 -30.52 9.28
C ASN A 23 -0.24 -29.06 9.51
N SER A 24 0.30 -28.72 10.68
CA SER A 24 0.77 -27.36 10.98
C SER A 24 1.94 -26.98 10.09
N LYS A 25 2.89 -27.91 9.88
CA LYS A 25 4.02 -27.73 8.97
C LYS A 25 3.53 -27.57 7.53
N LEU A 26 2.60 -28.40 7.07
CA LEU A 26 2.03 -28.30 5.73
C LEU A 26 1.25 -26.99 5.53
N ILE A 27 0.55 -26.50 6.54
CA ILE A 27 -0.11 -25.18 6.51
C ILE A 27 0.92 -24.05 6.52
N ALA A 28 2.01 -24.17 7.29
CA ALA A 28 3.08 -23.18 7.32
C ALA A 28 3.86 -23.15 5.99
N ASP A 29 4.14 -24.31 5.42
CA ASP A 29 4.79 -24.47 4.12
C ASP A 29 3.85 -24.01 3.01
N LYS A 30 2.55 -24.34 3.06
CA LYS A 30 1.53 -23.76 2.17
C LYS A 30 1.37 -22.26 2.37
N LYS A 31 1.55 -21.69 3.56
CA LYS A 31 1.55 -20.23 3.77
C LYS A 31 2.83 -19.56 3.27
N ARG A 32 3.94 -20.28 3.24
CA ARG A 32 5.21 -19.84 2.63
C ARG A 32 5.19 -19.94 1.10
N GLU A 33 4.61 -21.02 0.56
CA GLU A 33 4.44 -21.26 -0.88
C GLU A 33 3.26 -20.47 -1.45
N ALA A 34 2.18 -20.28 -0.69
CA ALA A 34 1.13 -19.29 -0.93
C ALA A 34 1.50 -17.94 -0.31
N TYR A 35 2.79 -17.55 -0.41
CA TYR A 35 3.08 -16.14 -0.63
C TYR A 35 2.47 -15.79 -1.98
N ILE A 36 1.16 -15.51 -1.96
CA ILE A 36 0.50 -14.77 -3.01
C ILE A 36 1.17 -13.40 -2.87
N PRO A 37 2.05 -12.97 -3.80
CA PRO A 37 2.49 -11.59 -3.78
C PRO A 37 1.21 -10.75 -3.68
N PRO A 38 1.14 -9.76 -2.77
CA PRO A 38 -0.03 -8.90 -2.70
C PRO A 38 -0.40 -8.54 -4.14
N PRO A 39 -1.67 -8.73 -4.56
CA PRO A 39 -2.09 -8.52 -5.94
C PRO A 39 -1.46 -7.21 -6.36
N ALA A 40 -0.64 -7.22 -7.41
CA ALA A 40 0.26 -6.12 -7.75
C ALA A 40 -0.52 -4.82 -7.55
N SER A 41 -0.25 -4.12 -6.44
CA SER A 41 -1.01 -2.93 -6.12
C SER A 41 -0.62 -1.96 -7.22
N GLU A 42 -1.54 -1.76 -8.15
CA GLU A 42 -1.35 -0.86 -9.26
C GLU A 42 -1.71 0.52 -8.75
N TYR A 43 -0.72 1.39 -8.78
CA TYR A 43 -0.85 2.76 -8.35
C TYR A 43 -1.07 3.64 -9.56
N THR A 44 -1.77 4.74 -9.37
CA THR A 44 -1.97 5.75 -10.42
C THR A 44 -1.85 7.15 -9.85
N VAL A 45 -1.56 8.11 -10.72
CA VAL A 45 -1.58 9.53 -10.40
C VAL A 45 -2.78 10.14 -11.10
N TYR A 46 -3.79 10.46 -10.31
CA TYR A 46 -5.05 11.01 -10.82
C TYR A 46 -5.10 12.52 -10.60
N MET A 47 -5.25 13.28 -11.67
CA MET A 47 -5.28 14.74 -11.63
C MET A 47 -6.66 15.24 -12.02
N THR A 48 -7.31 15.98 -11.11
CA THR A 48 -8.68 16.47 -11.30
C THR A 48 -8.91 17.76 -10.47
N PRO A 49 -9.76 18.69 -10.93
CA PRO A 49 -10.23 19.80 -10.08
C PRO A 49 -11.06 19.31 -8.88
N GLN A 50 -11.81 18.22 -9.05
CA GLN A 50 -12.72 17.68 -8.04
C GLN A 50 -12.71 16.15 -8.04
N PHE A 51 -12.47 15.57 -6.87
CA PHE A 51 -12.53 14.13 -6.66
C PHE A 51 -13.94 13.72 -6.23
N THR A 52 -14.58 12.90 -7.05
CA THR A 52 -15.99 12.54 -6.95
C THR A 52 -16.21 11.28 -6.10
N GLU A 53 -17.47 11.01 -5.73
CA GLU A 53 -17.82 9.75 -5.07
C GLU A 53 -17.66 8.54 -5.99
N GLU A 54 -17.73 8.74 -7.31
CA GLU A 54 -17.49 7.70 -8.29
C GLU A 54 -16.00 7.32 -8.33
N ASP A 55 -15.10 8.31 -8.30
CA ASP A 55 -13.66 8.07 -8.19
C ASP A 55 -13.30 7.27 -6.94
N LYS A 56 -13.97 7.52 -5.80
CA LYS A 56 -13.74 6.76 -4.54
C LYS A 56 -14.08 5.28 -4.64
N ARG A 57 -14.93 4.87 -5.59
CA ARG A 57 -15.32 3.47 -5.79
C ARG A 57 -14.14 2.65 -6.35
N THR A 58 -13.32 3.26 -7.20
CA THR A 58 -12.22 2.59 -7.90
C THR A 58 -10.84 2.99 -7.38
N LEU A 59 -10.71 4.17 -6.78
CA LEU A 59 -9.44 4.74 -6.31
C LEU A 59 -9.41 4.93 -4.79
N SER A 60 -8.26 4.61 -4.20
CA SER A 60 -7.95 4.87 -2.79
C SER A 60 -6.77 5.83 -2.68
N PRO A 61 -6.97 7.12 -2.42
CA PRO A 61 -5.88 8.08 -2.33
C PRO A 61 -5.02 7.84 -1.08
N ILE A 62 -3.71 7.80 -1.25
CA ILE A 62 -2.71 7.70 -0.18
C ILE A 62 -1.90 9.01 -0.01
N GLY A 63 -1.88 9.86 -1.04
CA GLY A 63 -1.27 11.18 -1.01
C GLY A 63 -2.05 12.18 -1.86
N VAL A 64 -2.15 13.42 -1.40
CA VAL A 64 -2.92 14.47 -2.09
C VAL A 64 -2.11 15.77 -2.08
N MET A 65 -2.00 16.41 -3.25
CA MET A 65 -1.54 17.79 -3.35
C MET A 65 -2.56 18.65 -4.07
N GLU A 66 -2.56 19.93 -3.74
CA GLU A 66 -3.33 20.95 -4.45
C GLU A 66 -2.38 22.07 -4.87
N PHE A 67 -2.54 22.53 -6.10
CA PHE A 67 -1.76 23.64 -6.64
C PHE A 67 -2.64 24.56 -7.48
N ARG A 68 -2.16 25.79 -7.66
CA ARG A 68 -2.79 26.78 -8.54
C ARG A 68 -2.26 26.64 -9.97
N ASP A 69 -3.14 26.31 -10.89
CA ASP A 69 -2.90 26.29 -12.33
C ASP A 69 -3.52 27.55 -12.98
N PRO A 70 -3.09 28.01 -14.18
CA PRO A 70 -3.70 29.16 -14.85
C PRO A 70 -5.21 28.99 -15.11
N GLN A 71 -5.70 27.75 -15.18
CA GLN A 71 -7.13 27.45 -15.38
C GLN A 71 -7.92 27.32 -14.07
N GLY A 72 -7.27 27.29 -12.91
CA GLY A 72 -7.93 27.17 -11.60
C GLY A 72 -7.17 26.32 -10.59
N LEU A 73 -7.87 25.89 -9.53
CA LEU A 73 -7.32 24.97 -8.55
C LEU A 73 -7.32 23.54 -9.11
N MET A 74 -6.16 22.90 -9.05
CA MET A 74 -5.98 21.53 -9.48
C MET A 74 -5.51 20.67 -8.31
N LYS A 75 -6.05 19.45 -8.22
CA LYS A 75 -5.61 18.45 -7.26
C LYS A 75 -4.97 17.28 -7.97
N VAL A 76 -3.92 16.75 -7.36
CA VAL A 76 -3.24 15.53 -7.80
C VAL A 76 -3.32 14.53 -6.65
N TYR A 77 -3.75 13.32 -6.98
CA TYR A 77 -3.93 12.22 -6.06
C TYR A 77 -2.99 11.08 -6.44
N LEU A 78 -2.19 10.61 -5.49
CA LEU A 78 -1.52 9.32 -5.59
C LEU A 78 -2.48 8.27 -5.05
N CYS A 79 -2.94 7.37 -5.92
CA CYS A 79 -4.01 6.43 -5.61
C CYS A 79 -3.55 4.98 -5.74
N ARG A 80 -4.07 4.12 -4.87
CA ARG A 80 -4.13 2.66 -5.09
C ARG A 80 -5.41 2.34 -5.88
N VAL A 81 -5.29 1.53 -6.92
CA VAL A 81 -6.43 1.07 -7.73
C VAL A 81 -7.05 -0.17 -7.07
N LYS A 82 -8.39 -0.22 -6.97
CA LYS A 82 -9.11 -1.28 -6.22
C LYS A 82 -9.54 -2.48 -7.08
N ASN A 83 -9.83 -2.27 -8.37
CA ASN A 83 -10.57 -3.24 -9.18
C ASN A 83 -10.06 -3.42 -10.63
N GLU A 84 -8.93 -2.80 -11.00
CA GLU A 84 -8.40 -2.87 -12.37
C GLU A 84 -6.95 -3.35 -12.37
N SER A 85 -6.49 -3.82 -13.55
CA SER A 85 -5.19 -4.44 -13.84
C SER A 85 -4.22 -3.52 -14.62
N GLU A 86 -4.33 -2.21 -14.44
CA GLU A 86 -3.49 -1.18 -15.06
C GLU A 86 -2.95 -0.16 -14.02
N ASP A 87 -1.62 -0.02 -13.85
CA ASP A 87 -0.78 0.72 -14.81
C ASP A 87 0.65 1.03 -14.29
N LEU A 88 0.87 1.28 -12.98
CA LEU A 88 2.21 1.64 -12.45
C LEU A 88 2.56 0.97 -11.12
N LYS A 89 3.85 0.66 -10.92
CA LYS A 89 4.40 0.32 -9.59
C LYS A 89 4.38 1.52 -8.66
N LEU A 90 4.33 1.29 -7.35
CA LEU A 90 4.35 2.33 -6.31
C LEU A 90 5.41 3.41 -6.54
N GLU A 91 6.66 3.02 -6.77
CA GLU A 91 7.76 3.97 -7.02
C GLU A 91 7.58 4.76 -8.32
N GLN A 92 7.01 4.17 -9.37
CA GLN A 92 6.77 4.87 -10.64
C GLN A 92 5.68 5.94 -10.47
N ALA A 93 4.54 5.58 -9.89
CA ALA A 93 3.48 6.52 -9.56
C ALA A 93 3.98 7.59 -8.58
N GLY A 94 4.78 7.19 -7.59
CA GLY A 94 5.44 8.07 -6.64
C GLY A 94 6.38 9.09 -7.32
N ASN A 95 7.15 8.68 -8.32
CA ASN A 95 8.03 9.57 -9.08
C ASN A 95 7.26 10.57 -9.93
N VAL A 96 6.17 10.15 -10.58
CA VAL A 96 5.28 11.05 -11.33
C VAL A 96 4.66 12.08 -10.37
N PHE A 97 4.13 11.63 -9.24
CA PHE A 97 3.57 12.52 -8.22
C PHE A 97 4.63 13.50 -7.68
N LEU A 98 5.82 13.00 -7.35
CA LEU A 98 6.95 13.81 -6.86
C LEU A 98 7.35 14.89 -7.87
N HIS A 99 7.30 14.58 -9.17
CA HIS A 99 7.56 15.56 -10.23
C HIS A 99 6.55 16.72 -10.17
N HIS A 100 5.26 16.43 -10.09
CA HIS A 100 4.22 17.46 -9.95
C HIS A 100 4.37 18.25 -8.66
N LEU A 101 4.63 17.57 -7.53
CA LEU A 101 4.84 18.19 -6.23
C LEU A 101 6.03 19.15 -6.24
N THR A 102 7.15 18.71 -6.78
CA THR A 102 8.38 19.50 -6.88
C THR A 102 8.20 20.68 -7.80
N LYS A 103 7.58 20.48 -8.99
CA LYS A 103 7.28 21.55 -9.93
C LYS A 103 6.40 22.63 -9.28
N ALA A 104 5.28 22.23 -8.67
CA ALA A 104 4.36 23.17 -8.01
C ALA A 104 5.02 23.91 -6.84
N ARG A 105 5.87 23.23 -6.07
CA ARG A 105 6.64 23.83 -4.97
C ARG A 105 7.62 24.87 -5.49
N ASP A 106 8.41 24.52 -6.49
CA ASP A 106 9.48 25.38 -7.02
C ASP A 106 8.91 26.58 -7.78
N THR A 107 7.73 26.44 -8.39
CA THR A 107 7.01 27.56 -9.01
C THR A 107 6.20 28.40 -8.01
N GLY A 108 6.20 28.04 -6.71
CA GLY A 108 5.43 28.74 -5.68
C GLY A 108 3.90 28.63 -5.84
N THR A 109 3.41 27.65 -6.59
CA THR A 109 1.98 27.42 -6.84
C THR A 109 1.39 26.31 -5.98
N LEU A 110 2.22 25.55 -5.27
CA LEU A 110 1.79 24.53 -4.32
C LEU A 110 1.02 25.17 -3.17
N MET A 111 -0.24 24.78 -3.02
CA MET A 111 -1.11 25.22 -1.92
C MET A 111 -0.92 24.33 -0.70
N PHE A 112 -1.00 23.02 -0.89
CA PHE A 112 -0.69 22.04 0.15
C PHE A 112 -0.32 20.68 -0.41
N TYR A 113 0.31 19.88 0.44
CA TYR A 113 0.44 18.43 0.30
C TYR A 113 0.06 17.78 1.64
N ARG A 114 -0.65 16.66 1.59
CA ARG A 114 -0.94 15.82 2.75
C ARG A 114 -0.92 14.34 2.40
N THR A 115 -0.49 13.54 3.36
CA THR A 115 -0.64 12.08 3.36
C THR A 115 -2.04 11.73 3.88
N VAL A 116 -2.64 10.65 3.35
CA VAL A 116 -3.89 10.08 3.89
C VAL A 116 -3.51 8.89 4.77
N GLU A 117 -3.17 9.17 6.03
CA GLU A 117 -2.60 8.20 6.96
C GLU A 117 -3.50 6.97 7.15
N GLU A 118 -4.82 7.17 7.14
CA GLU A 118 -5.81 6.11 7.34
C GLU A 118 -5.90 5.14 6.15
N ALA A 119 -5.36 5.52 4.98
CA ALA A 119 -5.40 4.72 3.75
C ALA A 119 -4.10 3.92 3.49
N LEU A 120 -3.04 4.15 4.28
CA LEU A 120 -1.77 3.47 4.14
C LEU A 120 -1.88 2.00 4.60
N GLN A 121 -1.41 1.06 3.77
CA GLN A 121 -1.50 -0.38 4.03
C GLN A 121 -0.16 -1.04 4.35
N GLY A 122 0.97 -0.36 4.13
CA GLY A 122 2.28 -0.99 4.30
C GLY A 122 3.45 -0.02 4.48
N PRO A 123 4.62 -0.55 4.87
CA PRO A 123 5.82 0.24 5.12
C PRO A 123 6.36 0.94 3.86
N GLU A 124 6.13 0.37 2.68
CA GLU A 124 6.56 0.95 1.40
C GLU A 124 5.82 2.25 1.08
N GLU A 125 4.48 2.24 1.21
CA GLU A 125 3.66 3.43 1.01
C GLU A 125 4.01 4.52 2.02
N LYS A 126 4.20 4.13 3.29
CA LYS A 126 4.63 5.05 4.34
C LYS A 126 5.97 5.70 4.02
N SER A 127 6.97 4.90 3.62
CA SER A 127 8.29 5.40 3.25
C SER A 127 8.22 6.36 2.06
N LEU A 128 7.41 6.07 1.05
CA LEU A 128 7.17 6.97 -0.08
C LEU A 128 6.50 8.27 0.38
N THR A 129 5.43 8.21 1.16
CA THR A 129 4.70 9.40 1.61
C THR A 129 5.51 10.26 2.58
N ASP A 130 6.42 9.65 3.35
CA ASP A 130 7.40 10.37 4.18
C ASP A 130 8.40 11.14 3.30
N ARG A 131 8.92 10.51 2.23
CA ARG A 131 9.77 11.18 1.23
C ARG A 131 9.03 12.35 0.55
N LEU A 132 7.77 12.15 0.15
CA LEU A 132 6.93 13.19 -0.45
C LEU A 132 6.68 14.35 0.54
N SER A 133 6.38 14.02 1.80
CA SER A 133 6.22 15.01 2.88
C SER A 133 7.47 15.86 3.07
N ALA A 134 8.64 15.23 3.06
CA ALA A 134 9.93 15.93 3.15
C ALA A 134 10.16 16.82 1.92
N ALA A 135 9.82 16.34 0.72
CA ALA A 135 9.93 17.12 -0.52
C ALA A 135 9.01 18.35 -0.52
N ALA A 136 7.77 18.22 -0.02
CA ALA A 136 6.82 19.33 0.09
C ALA A 136 7.29 20.43 1.04
N LYS A 137 7.98 20.06 2.14
CA LYS A 137 8.47 20.99 3.17
C LYS A 137 9.81 21.64 2.83
N LYS A 138 10.52 21.15 1.81
CA LYS A 138 11.81 21.72 1.39
C LYS A 138 11.60 23.16 0.93
N LYS A 139 12.48 24.09 1.31
CA LYS A 139 12.42 25.46 0.79
C LYS A 139 12.53 25.42 -0.74
N ALA A 140 11.74 26.24 -1.42
CA ALA A 140 11.83 26.43 -2.86
C ALA A 140 13.29 26.76 -3.21
N ARG A 141 13.81 26.13 -4.27
CA ARG A 141 15.16 26.42 -4.76
C ARG A 141 15.10 27.84 -5.35
N THR A 142 15.59 28.82 -4.60
CA THR A 142 15.91 30.14 -5.15
C THR A 142 17.16 29.95 -6.01
N GLU A 143 17.01 30.05 -7.32
CA GLU A 143 18.13 30.30 -8.24
C GLU A 143 18.61 31.75 -8.11
#